data_AF-A0A069D1Q6-F1
#
_entry.id   AF-A0A069D1Q6-F1
#
_cell.length_a   1.000
_cell.length_b   1.000
_cell.length_c   1.000
_cell.angle_alpha   90.00
_cell.angle_beta   90.00
_cell.angle_gamma   90.00
#
_symmetry.space_group_name_H-M   'P 1'
#
loop_
_entity.id
_entity.type
_entity.pdbx_description
1 polymer ?
#
loop_
_entity_poly.entity_id
_entity_poly.type
_entity_poly.pdbx_seq_one_letter_code
_entity_poly.pdbx_strand_id
1 'polypeptide(L)'
;MNSSYKYYKKQTPEAAADLMKTYEDIIKNQKGTRKVVPPGICAEYGYFLIQNGKQEEGLAMFTKEKELYPESAVFMDHLIKKFTK
;
A
#
# COMPACT_ATOMS: atom_id res chain seq x y z
N MET A 1 -22.11 -29.07 -0.61
CA MET A 1 -20.84 -29.23 0.15
C MET A 1 -19.72 -29.10 -0.87
N ASN A 2 -18.80 -28.14 -0.90
CA ASN A 2 -18.28 -27.18 0.09
C ASN A 2 -17.83 -25.88 -0.61
N SER A 3 -18.34 -24.74 -0.15
CA SER A 3 -18.02 -23.38 -0.64
C SER A 3 -16.69 -22.80 -0.12
N SER A 4 -15.65 -23.60 0.11
CA SER A 4 -14.51 -23.16 0.94
C SER A 4 -13.17 -22.92 0.22
N TYR A 5 -13.01 -23.29 -1.05
CA TYR A 5 -11.67 -23.37 -1.68
C TYR A 5 -11.38 -22.34 -2.80
N LYS A 6 -12.16 -21.26 -2.93
CA LYS A 6 -11.93 -20.25 -3.97
C LYS A 6 -10.97 -19.10 -3.60
N TYR A 7 -10.57 -18.97 -2.33
CA TYR A 7 -9.80 -17.80 -1.88
C TYR A 7 -8.30 -18.02 -1.70
N TYR A 8 -7.78 -19.24 -1.88
CA TYR A 8 -6.39 -19.55 -1.50
C TYR A 8 -5.36 -19.44 -2.63
N LYS A 9 -5.75 -19.05 -3.86
CA LYS A 9 -4.87 -19.21 -5.02
C LYS A 9 -4.98 -18.09 -6.06
N LYS A 10 -4.75 -16.84 -5.64
CA LYS A 10 -4.41 -15.76 -6.58
C LYS A 10 -3.29 -14.88 -5.99
N GLN A 11 -2.11 -15.47 -5.83
CA GLN A 11 -0.86 -14.72 -6.01
C GLN A 11 -0.55 -14.61 -7.51
N THR A 12 -1.55 -14.30 -8.32
CA THR A 12 -1.35 -14.01 -9.74
C THR A 12 -1.08 -12.51 -9.90
N PRO A 13 -0.21 -12.11 -10.84
CA PRO A 13 0.07 -10.70 -11.13
C PRO A 13 -1.20 -9.87 -11.38
N GLU A 14 -2.28 -10.51 -11.85
CA GLU A 14 -3.61 -9.90 -12.00
C GLU A 14 -4.22 -9.41 -10.69
N ALA A 15 -4.07 -10.14 -9.59
CA ALA A 15 -4.61 -9.72 -8.29
C ALA A 15 -3.87 -8.49 -7.75
N ALA A 16 -2.54 -8.46 -7.95
CA ALA A 16 -1.73 -7.29 -7.62
C ALA A 16 -2.10 -6.07 -8.50
N ALA A 17 -2.35 -6.30 -9.79
CA ALA A 17 -2.79 -5.24 -10.71
C ALA A 17 -4.18 -4.71 -10.34
N ASP A 18 -5.13 -5.56 -9.94
CA ASP A 18 -6.47 -5.16 -9.51
C ASP A 18 -6.44 -4.36 -8.19
N LEU A 19 -5.59 -4.80 -7.25
CA LEU A 19 -5.28 -4.05 -6.02
C LEU A 19 -4.67 -2.68 -6.33
N MET A 20 -3.67 -2.63 -7.21
CA MET A 20 -3.03 -1.39 -7.63
C MET A 20 -4.03 -0.46 -8.33
N LYS A 21 -4.93 -1.00 -9.15
CA LYS A 21 -6.01 -0.25 -9.80
C LYS A 21 -7.00 0.30 -8.78
N THR A 22 -7.32 -0.49 -7.75
CA THR A 22 -8.19 -0.09 -6.64
C THR A 22 -7.52 1.05 -5.86
N TYR A 23 -6.21 0.97 -5.60
CA TYR A 23 -5.44 2.04 -4.99
C TYR A 23 -5.42 3.30 -5.84
N GLU A 24 -5.13 3.18 -7.14
CA GLU A 24 -5.18 4.30 -8.07
C GLU A 24 -6.58 4.92 -8.15
N ASP A 25 -7.64 4.12 -8.11
CA ASP A 25 -9.01 4.60 -8.12
C ASP A 25 -9.34 5.33 -6.83
N ILE A 26 -8.92 4.82 -5.68
CA ILE A 26 -9.04 5.51 -4.38
C ILE A 26 -8.24 6.82 -4.38
N ILE A 27 -7.04 6.83 -4.97
CA ILE A 27 -6.18 8.01 -5.14
C ILE A 27 -6.81 9.01 -6.13
N LYS A 28 -7.50 8.57 -7.18
CA LYS A 28 -8.15 9.45 -8.16
C LYS A 28 -9.51 9.97 -7.69
N ASN A 29 -10.33 9.10 -7.12
CA ASN A 29 -11.66 9.37 -6.58
C ASN A 29 -11.59 9.78 -5.11
N GLN A 30 -10.63 10.63 -4.75
CA GLN A 30 -10.57 11.23 -3.43
C GLN A 30 -11.73 12.23 -3.25
N LYS A 31 -12.91 11.72 -2.91
CA LYS A 31 -14.14 12.50 -2.63
C LYS A 31 -14.15 13.11 -1.22
N GLY A 32 -13.02 13.10 -0.53
CA GLY A 32 -12.88 13.75 0.77
C GLY A 32 -12.42 15.20 0.63
N THR A 33 -12.99 16.10 1.42
CA THR A 33 -12.69 17.55 1.46
C THR A 33 -11.19 17.89 1.57
N ARG A 34 -10.35 16.96 2.06
CA ARG A 34 -8.89 17.13 2.19
C ARG A 34 -8.05 16.61 1.03
N LYS A 35 -8.60 15.85 0.07
CA LYS A 35 -7.82 15.19 -1.01
C LYS A 35 -6.56 14.49 -0.46
N VAL A 36 -6.76 13.71 0.61
CA VAL A 36 -5.72 12.84 1.16
C VAL A 36 -6.10 11.39 0.93
N VAL A 37 -5.13 10.61 0.51
CA VAL A 37 -5.20 9.15 0.39
C VAL A 37 -5.46 8.53 1.76
N PRO A 38 -6.32 7.50 1.87
CA PRO A 38 -6.58 6.88 3.16
C PRO A 38 -5.32 6.24 3.75
N PRO A 39 -5.22 6.20 5.09
CA PRO A 39 -4.10 5.54 5.76
C PRO A 39 -4.10 4.05 5.42
N GLY A 40 -2.94 3.49 5.12
CA GLY A 40 -2.74 2.11 4.72
C GLY A 40 -2.52 1.95 3.21
N ILE A 41 -3.13 2.80 2.37
CA ILE A 41 -2.96 2.72 0.90
C ILE A 41 -1.53 3.05 0.48
N CYS A 42 -0.95 4.11 1.04
CA CYS A 42 0.45 4.44 0.80
C CYS A 42 1.39 3.39 1.41
N ALA A 43 1.01 2.78 2.54
CA ALA A 43 1.74 1.64 3.11
C ALA A 43 1.79 0.44 2.14
N GLU A 44 0.64 -0.04 1.68
CA GLU A 44 0.59 -1.24 0.85
C GLU A 44 1.21 -0.99 -0.52
N TYR A 45 0.99 0.19 -1.11
CA TYR A 45 1.63 0.58 -2.36
C TYR A 45 3.16 0.72 -2.19
N GLY A 46 3.62 1.33 -1.09
CA GLY A 46 5.03 1.44 -0.77
C GLY A 46 5.71 0.09 -0.58
N TYR A 47 5.06 -0.83 0.13
CA TYR A 47 5.53 -2.21 0.28
C TYR A 47 5.63 -2.92 -1.07
N PHE A 48 4.61 -2.78 -1.92
CA PHE A 48 4.60 -3.38 -3.25
C PHE A 48 5.73 -2.85 -4.13
N LEU A 49 6.00 -1.54 -4.09
CA LEU A 49 7.12 -0.93 -4.82
C LEU A 49 8.47 -1.52 -4.39
N ILE A 50 8.70 -1.65 -3.08
CA ILE A 50 9.93 -2.27 -2.56
C ILE A 50 10.05 -3.74 -3.02
N GLN A 51 8.96 -4.50 -2.98
CA GLN A 51 8.92 -5.88 -3.49
C GLN A 51 9.23 -5.97 -4.99
N ASN A 52 8.92 -4.92 -5.77
CA ASN A 52 9.25 -4.83 -7.20
C ASN A 52 10.66 -4.27 -7.48
N GLY A 53 11.49 -4.10 -6.44
CA GLY A 53 12.84 -3.53 -6.56
C GLY A 53 12.89 -2.00 -6.62
N LYS A 54 11.73 -1.32 -6.52
CA LYS A 54 11.63 0.14 -6.47
C LYS A 54 11.65 0.63 -5.02
N GLN A 55 12.77 0.39 -4.35
CA GLN A 55 12.87 0.66 -2.92
C GLN A 55 12.73 2.14 -2.58
N GLU A 56 13.33 3.03 -3.36
CA GLU A 56 13.27 4.49 -3.15
C GLU A 56 11.85 5.04 -3.24
N GLU A 57 11.09 4.64 -4.27
CA GLU A 57 9.68 5.02 -4.44
C GLU A 57 8.81 4.50 -3.29
N GLY A 58 9.08 3.28 -2.82
CA GLY A 58 8.33 2.71 -1.71
C GLY A 58 8.61 3.40 -0.38
N LEU A 59 9.87 3.78 -0.12
CA LEU A 59 10.27 4.59 1.03
C LEU A 59 9.64 6.00 0.97
N ALA A 60 9.55 6.60 -0.22
CA ALA A 60 8.85 7.87 -0.40
C ALA A 60 7.36 7.76 -0.03
N MET A 61 6.71 6.65 -0.38
CA MET A 61 5.30 6.41 -0.02
C MET A 61 5.11 6.18 1.49
N PHE A 62 6.02 5.47 2.15
CA PHE A 62 6.01 5.35 3.61
C PHE A 62 6.23 6.69 4.32
N THR A 63 7.13 7.52 3.79
CA THR A 63 7.39 8.87 4.32
C THR A 63 6.15 9.74 4.19
N LYS A 64 5.51 9.70 3.01
CA LYS A 64 4.27 10.43 2.75
C LYS A 64 3.13 9.99 3.66
N GLU A 65 3.00 8.69 3.91
CA GLU A 65 2.01 8.19 4.88
C GLU A 65 2.30 8.70 6.29
N LYS A 66 3.56 8.68 6.72
CA LYS A 66 3.99 9.20 8.02
C LYS A 66 3.71 10.70 8.17
N GLU A 67 3.87 11.49 7.11
CA GLU A 67 3.55 12.93 7.12
C GLU A 67 2.04 13.19 7.18
N LEU A 68 1.24 12.39 6.46
CA LEU A 68 -0.22 12.51 6.45
C LEU A 68 -0.86 11.98 7.74
N TYR A 69 -0.29 10.91 8.30
CA TYR A 69 -0.82 10.15 9.42
C TYR A 69 0.27 9.88 10.45
N PRO A 70 0.54 10.85 11.35
CA PRO A 70 1.53 10.69 12.41
C PRO A 70 1.21 9.56 13.39
N GLU A 71 -0.08 9.20 13.55
CA GLU A 71 -0.48 8.00 14.33
C GLU A 71 0.09 6.70 13.73
N SER A 72 0.17 6.61 12.41
CA SER A 72 0.75 5.45 11.70
C SER A 72 2.27 5.57 11.50
N ALA A 73 2.89 6.68 11.89
CA ALA A 73 4.31 6.94 11.68
C ALA A 73 5.21 5.88 12.31
N VAL A 74 4.88 5.39 13.51
CA VAL A 74 5.66 4.38 14.22
C VAL A 74 5.73 3.08 13.43
N PHE A 75 4.62 2.69 12.79
CA PHE A 75 4.57 1.50 11.94
C PHE A 75 5.39 1.70 10.66
N MET A 76 5.28 2.86 10.01
CA MET A 76 6.08 3.17 8.82
C MET A 76 7.58 3.22 9.12
N ASP A 77 7.97 3.80 10.26
CA ASP A 77 9.37 3.86 10.70
C ASP A 77 9.96 2.45 10.87
N HIS A 78 9.21 1.54 11.48
CA HIS A 78 9.59 0.13 11.58
C HIS A 78 9.77 -0.54 10.21
N LEU A 79 8.86 -0.28 9.26
CA LEU A 79 8.96 -0.81 7.89
C LEU A 79 10.18 -0.24 7.17
N ILE A 80 10.34 1.08 7.15
CA ILE A 80 11.49 1.79 6.55
C ILE A 80 12.80 1.21 7.11
N LYS A 81 12.89 1.06 8.42
CA LYS A 81 14.07 0.52 9.10
C LYS A 81 14.35 -0.93 8.74
N LYS A 82 13.32 -1.71 8.42
CA LYS A 82 13.46 -3.10 7.96
C LYS A 82 13.99 -3.20 6.54
N PHE A 83 13.68 -2.23 5.68
CA PHE A 83 14.10 -2.23 4.27
C PHE A 83 15.41 -1.47 4.01
N THR A 84 15.78 -0.55 4.89
CA THR A 84 17.02 0.25 4.77
C THR A 84 18.22 -0.40 5.48
N LYS A 85 18.07 -1.64 5.96
CA LYS A 85 19.06 -2.37 6.74
C LYS A 85 19.52 -3.62 6.01
#